data_AF-A0A6M3LBE3-F1
#
_entry.id   AF-A0A6M3LBE3-F1
#
_cell.length_a   1.000
_cell.length_b   1.000
_cell.length_c   1.000
_cell.angle_alpha   90.00
_cell.angle_beta   90.00
_cell.angle_gamma   90.00
#
_symmetry.space_group_name_H-M   'P 1'
#
loop_
_entity.id
_entity.type
_entity.pdbx_description
1 polymer ?
#
loop_
_entity_poly.entity_id
_entity_poly.type
_entity_poly.pdbx_seq_one_letter_code
_entity_poly.pdbx_strand_id
1 'polypeptide(L)'
;MTETKQLDSFALDWIKLRSLTLAKSINKTTLEALRNELALGFEAGESITQLSKRIEGYFTDKAKVRAEAISRTETITAYNEGHLHRYEQEGVDKSEFYASVGACEECLPYDGQIFPTKEAHGIIPVHVNCRCRWFGAE
;
A
#
# COMPACT_ATOMS: atom_id res chain seq x y z
N MET A 1 -13.87 10.99 -23.07
CA MET A 1 -14.60 10.58 -21.85
C MET A 1 -13.53 10.22 -20.85
N THR A 2 -13.19 11.14 -19.95
CA THR A 2 -12.19 10.91 -18.90
C THR A 2 -12.79 9.89 -17.94
N GLU A 3 -12.27 8.67 -17.95
CA GLU A 3 -12.49 7.68 -16.89
C GLU A 3 -12.11 8.36 -15.57
N THR A 4 -13.12 8.77 -14.81
CA THR A 4 -12.95 9.15 -13.42
C THR A 4 -12.49 7.88 -12.72
N LYS A 5 -11.18 7.76 -12.50
CA LYS A 5 -10.56 6.67 -11.75
C LYS A 5 -11.25 6.65 -10.39
N GLN A 6 -12.25 5.78 -10.24
CA GLN A 6 -13.01 5.64 -9.01
C GLN A 6 -12.03 5.09 -7.97
N LEU A 7 -11.52 6.00 -7.15
CA LEU A 7 -10.58 5.67 -6.09
C LEU A 7 -11.31 4.84 -5.05
N ASP A 8 -10.72 3.70 -4.72
CA ASP A 8 -11.24 2.77 -3.73
C ASP A 8 -11.31 3.47 -2.35
N SER A 9 -12.53 3.65 -1.83
CA SER A 9 -12.76 4.34 -0.56
C SER A 9 -12.15 3.61 0.63
N PHE A 10 -12.02 2.28 0.53
CA PHE A 10 -11.38 1.46 1.56
C PHE A 10 -9.86 1.64 1.55
N ALA A 11 -9.23 1.71 0.36
CA ALA A 11 -7.81 2.03 0.24
C ALA A 11 -7.49 3.40 0.86
N LEU A 12 -8.37 4.38 0.65
CA LEU A 12 -8.25 5.69 1.25
C LEU A 12 -8.42 5.67 2.78
N ASP A 13 -9.44 4.97 3.27
CA ASP A 13 -9.67 4.80 4.71
C ASP A 13 -8.50 4.07 5.38
N TRP A 14 -7.87 3.11 4.69
CA TRP A 14 -6.68 2.42 5.16
C TRP A 14 -5.50 3.38 5.36
N ILE A 15 -5.23 4.26 4.39
CA ILE A 15 -4.19 5.27 4.50
C ILE A 15 -4.48 6.21 5.68
N LYS A 16 -5.73 6.61 5.88
CA LYS A 16 -6.15 7.51 6.97
C LYS A 16 -6.03 6.86 8.35
N LEU A 17 -6.44 5.59 8.49
CA LEU A 17 -6.63 4.94 9.79
C LEU A 17 -5.48 4.04 10.23
N ARG A 18 -4.73 3.45 9.28
CA ARG A 18 -3.80 2.35 9.57
C ARG A 18 -2.39 2.49 9.02
N SER A 19 -2.13 3.46 8.13
CA SER A 19 -0.78 3.66 7.59
C SER A 19 0.27 3.86 8.69
N LEU A 20 1.51 3.45 8.47
CA LEU A 20 2.68 3.72 9.32
C LEU A 20 2.81 2.90 10.61
N THR A 21 2.10 1.78 10.80
CA THR A 21 2.38 0.84 11.91
C THR A 21 3.80 0.28 11.88
N LEU A 22 4.43 0.25 10.70
CA LEU A 22 5.82 -0.18 10.49
C LEU A 22 6.85 0.93 10.80
N ALA A 23 6.43 2.19 10.92
CA ALA A 23 7.32 3.32 11.18
C ALA A 23 7.57 3.52 12.69
N LYS A 24 8.27 2.56 13.31
CA LYS A 24 8.53 2.49 14.78
C LYS A 24 9.28 3.70 15.38
N SER A 25 9.69 4.69 14.59
CA SER A 25 10.59 5.78 15.04
C SER A 25 10.06 7.20 14.74
N ILE A 26 8.78 7.35 14.41
CA ILE A 26 8.19 8.66 14.10
C ILE A 26 7.36 9.16 15.30
N ASN A 27 7.53 10.43 15.69
CA ASN A 27 6.72 11.09 16.72
C ASN A 27 5.23 11.07 16.30
N LYS A 28 4.30 10.79 17.23
CA LYS A 28 2.86 10.63 16.94
C LYS A 28 2.27 11.82 16.16
N THR A 29 2.66 13.05 16.47
CA THR A 29 2.19 14.25 15.77
C THR A 29 2.70 14.31 14.32
N THR A 30 3.93 13.89 14.09
CA THR A 30 4.52 13.76 12.74
C THR A 30 3.83 12.63 11.97
N LEU A 31 3.46 11.54 12.65
CA LEU A 31 2.75 10.42 12.08
C LEU A 31 1.40 10.85 11.49
N GLU A 32 0.57 11.53 12.28
CA GLU A 32 -0.76 11.99 11.85
C GLU A 32 -0.69 12.95 10.67
N ALA A 33 0.26 13.89 10.69
CA ALA A 33 0.49 14.80 9.57
C ALA A 33 0.90 14.03 8.31
N LEU A 34 1.81 13.04 8.42
CA LEU A 34 2.21 12.18 7.30
C LEU A 34 1.03 11.39 6.71
N ARG A 35 0.15 10.84 7.55
CA ARG A 35 -1.05 10.12 7.09
C ARG A 35 -1.96 11.03 6.27
N ASN A 36 -2.20 12.23 6.77
CA ASN A 36 -3.04 13.21 6.09
C ASN A 36 -2.46 13.60 4.73
N GLU A 37 -1.15 13.87 4.67
CA GLU A 37 -0.48 14.22 3.41
C GLU A 37 -0.56 13.09 2.39
N LEU A 38 -0.35 11.83 2.81
CA LEU A 38 -0.46 10.65 1.94
C LEU A 38 -1.88 10.44 1.44
N ALA A 39 -2.89 10.58 2.31
CA ALA A 39 -4.29 10.42 1.94
C ALA A 39 -4.72 11.45 0.88
N LEU A 40 -4.39 12.73 1.09
CA LEU A 40 -4.69 13.80 0.13
C LEU A 40 -4.01 13.58 -1.23
N GLY A 41 -2.75 13.13 -1.24
CA GLY A 41 -2.06 12.86 -2.50
C GLY A 41 -2.60 11.63 -3.22
N PHE A 42 -2.98 10.59 -2.48
CA PHE A 42 -3.63 9.41 -3.05
C PHE A 42 -5.00 9.76 -3.66
N GLU A 43 -5.80 10.56 -2.96
CA GLU A 43 -7.07 11.12 -3.46
C GLU A 43 -6.87 11.96 -4.73
N ALA A 44 -5.79 12.74 -4.79
CA ALA A 44 -5.43 13.53 -5.95
C ALA A 44 -4.85 12.70 -7.12
N GLY A 45 -4.70 11.38 -6.96
CA GLY A 45 -4.13 10.50 -7.96
C GLY A 45 -2.63 10.72 -8.20
N GLU A 46 -1.92 11.27 -7.21
CA GLU A 46 -0.48 11.52 -7.28
C GLU A 46 0.32 10.22 -7.45
N SER A 47 1.38 10.29 -8.23
CA SER A 47 2.37 9.21 -8.32
C SER A 47 3.16 9.09 -7.01
N ILE A 48 3.76 7.92 -6.78
CA ILE A 48 4.65 7.66 -5.64
C ILE A 48 5.73 8.75 -5.52
N THR A 49 6.34 9.18 -6.63
CA THR A 49 7.36 10.23 -6.61
C THR A 49 6.83 11.58 -6.13
N GLN A 50 5.57 11.92 -6.45
CA GLN A 50 4.91 13.13 -5.95
C GLN A 50 4.58 13.00 -4.46
N LEU A 51 4.03 11.87 -4.04
CA LEU A 51 3.76 11.56 -2.63
C LEU A 51 5.03 11.66 -1.79
N SER A 52 6.16 11.14 -2.29
CA SER A 52 7.44 11.19 -1.58
C SER A 52 7.93 12.63 -1.39
N LYS A 53 7.80 13.47 -2.42
CA LYS A 53 8.15 14.91 -2.30
C LYS A 53 7.27 15.62 -1.28
N ARG A 54 5.98 15.26 -1.21
CA ARG A 54 5.00 15.82 -0.27
C ARG A 54 5.43 15.60 1.17
N ILE A 55 5.94 14.40 1.47
CA ILE A 55 6.33 14.02 2.83
C ILE A 55 7.82 14.19 3.14
N GLU A 56 8.65 14.57 2.16
CA GLU A 56 10.10 14.72 2.34
C GLU A 56 10.45 15.75 3.42
N GLY A 57 9.70 16.85 3.51
CA GLY A 57 9.92 17.92 4.49
C GLY A 57 9.74 17.52 5.96
N TYR A 58 9.19 16.34 6.24
CA TYR A 58 9.02 15.82 7.61
C TYR A 58 10.27 15.14 8.16
N PHE A 59 11.37 15.08 7.40
CA PHE A 59 12.60 14.37 7.76
C PHE A 59 13.83 15.28 7.59
N THR A 60 14.83 15.16 8.47
CA THR A 60 16.00 16.07 8.51
C THR A 60 17.23 15.59 7.73
N ASP A 61 17.63 14.32 7.85
CA ASP A 61 18.98 13.89 7.37
C ASP A 61 19.00 12.69 6.40
N LYS A 62 17.92 11.89 6.35
CA LYS A 62 17.73 10.76 5.40
C LYS A 62 16.36 10.83 4.71
N ALA A 63 15.93 12.07 4.47
CA ALA A 63 14.55 12.43 4.19
C ALA A 63 13.97 11.73 2.98
N LYS A 64 14.64 11.87 1.84
CA LYS A 64 14.16 11.38 0.56
C LYS A 64 13.97 9.86 0.52
N VAL A 65 14.95 9.11 1.02
CA VAL A 65 14.93 7.65 0.98
C VAL A 65 13.86 7.09 1.91
N ARG A 66 13.67 7.70 3.09
CA ARG A 66 12.61 7.32 4.02
C ARG A 66 11.23 7.70 3.50
N ALA A 67 11.09 8.90 2.96
CA ALA A 67 9.87 9.37 2.32
C ALA A 67 9.46 8.43 1.18
N GLU A 68 10.39 8.08 0.29
CA GLU A 68 10.10 7.14 -0.80
C GLU A 68 9.71 5.76 -0.30
N ALA A 69 10.46 5.23 0.68
CA ALA A 69 10.15 3.93 1.26
C ALA A 69 8.75 3.89 1.90
N ILE A 70 8.38 4.96 2.62
CA ILE A 70 7.07 5.12 3.23
C ILE A 70 6.00 5.24 2.15
N SER A 71 6.13 6.17 1.21
CA SER A 71 5.13 6.37 0.15
C SER A 71 4.88 5.09 -0.64
N ARG A 72 5.93 4.35 -1.00
CA ARG A 72 5.81 3.06 -1.70
C ARG A 72 5.05 2.04 -0.87
N THR A 73 5.47 1.85 0.38
CA THR A 73 4.90 0.83 1.26
C THR A 73 3.44 1.13 1.57
N GLU A 74 3.08 2.37 1.87
CA GLU A 74 1.70 2.74 2.16
C GLU A 74 0.80 2.64 0.92
N THR A 75 1.30 3.07 -0.24
CA THR A 75 0.54 2.97 -1.50
C THR A 75 0.27 1.52 -1.89
N ILE A 76 1.27 0.64 -1.82
CA ILE A 76 1.09 -0.78 -2.18
C ILE A 76 0.23 -1.51 -1.15
N THR A 77 0.30 -1.13 0.13
CA THR A 77 -0.58 -1.70 1.17
C THR A 77 -2.03 -1.34 0.87
N ALA A 78 -2.32 -0.05 0.72
CA ALA A 78 -3.67 0.43 0.44
C ALA A 78 -4.26 -0.19 -0.83
N TYR A 79 -3.45 -0.32 -1.88
CA TYR A 79 -3.83 -1.00 -3.13
C TYR A 79 -4.25 -2.45 -2.87
N ASN A 80 -3.44 -3.23 -2.16
CA ASN A 80 -3.72 -4.65 -1.91
C ASN A 80 -4.90 -4.87 -0.97
N GLU A 81 -5.01 -4.06 0.08
CA GLU A 81 -6.12 -4.09 1.03
C GLU A 81 -7.45 -3.75 0.34
N GLY A 82 -7.47 -2.74 -0.54
CA GLY A 82 -8.64 -2.44 -1.37
C GLY A 82 -9.01 -3.57 -2.33
N HIS A 83 -8.03 -4.22 -2.95
CA HIS A 83 -8.29 -5.37 -3.82
C HIS A 83 -8.90 -6.55 -3.10
N LEU A 84 -8.36 -6.94 -1.94
CA LEU A 84 -8.92 -8.01 -1.13
C LEU A 84 -10.33 -7.66 -0.65
N HIS A 85 -10.55 -6.43 -0.17
CA HIS A 85 -11.88 -5.99 0.24
C HIS A 85 -12.89 -6.08 -0.92
N ARG A 86 -12.51 -5.68 -2.13
CA ARG A 86 -13.35 -5.81 -3.32
C ARG A 86 -13.63 -7.28 -3.67
N TYR A 87 -12.61 -8.14 -3.60
CA TYR A 87 -12.79 -9.58 -3.82
C TYR A 87 -13.79 -10.18 -2.82
N GLU A 88 -13.74 -9.79 -1.55
CA GLU A 88 -14.75 -10.21 -0.57
C GLU A 88 -16.17 -9.74 -0.93
N GLN A 89 -16.32 -8.50 -1.39
CA GLN A 89 -17.62 -7.97 -1.83
C GLN A 89 -18.16 -8.67 -3.07
N GLU A 90 -17.28 -9.08 -3.97
CA GLU A 90 -17.61 -9.78 -5.22
C GLU A 90 -17.77 -11.31 -5.02
N GLY A 91 -17.54 -11.83 -3.82
CA GLY A 91 -17.67 -13.27 -3.50
C GLY A 91 -16.50 -14.13 -3.97
N VAL A 92 -15.33 -13.53 -4.22
CA VAL A 92 -14.09 -14.22 -4.58
C VAL A 92 -13.43 -14.75 -3.31
N ASP A 93 -13.60 -16.04 -3.04
CA ASP A 93 -13.13 -16.68 -1.80
C ASP A 93 -11.62 -16.93 -1.75
N LYS A 94 -10.93 -16.89 -2.89
CA LYS A 94 -9.50 -17.18 -3.01
C LYS A 94 -8.76 -16.06 -3.71
N SER A 95 -7.56 -15.78 -3.23
CA SER A 95 -6.64 -14.80 -3.81
C SER A 95 -5.27 -15.41 -4.04
N GLU A 96 -4.70 -15.19 -5.22
CA GLU A 96 -3.36 -15.65 -5.59
C GLU A 96 -2.34 -14.54 -5.36
N PHE A 97 -1.25 -14.87 -4.69
CA PHE A 97 -0.12 -13.96 -4.48
C PHE A 97 0.69 -13.88 -5.77
N TYR A 98 0.82 -12.68 -6.32
CA TYR A 98 1.66 -12.44 -7.48
C TYR A 98 2.91 -11.65 -7.12
N ALA A 99 4.05 -12.32 -7.26
CA ALA A 99 5.35 -11.69 -7.11
C ALA A 99 5.63 -10.81 -8.34
N SER A 100 5.89 -9.52 -8.10
CA SER A 100 6.22 -8.59 -9.19
C SER A 100 7.46 -9.05 -9.94
N VAL A 101 7.56 -8.74 -11.24
CA VAL A 101 8.78 -9.05 -12.03
C VAL A 101 10.02 -8.49 -11.33
N GLY A 102 11.01 -9.37 -11.12
CA GLY A 102 12.21 -9.07 -10.32
C GLY A 102 11.93 -8.91 -8.83
N ALA A 103 11.01 -9.71 -8.28
CA ALA A 103 10.75 -9.79 -6.84
C ALA A 103 11.98 -10.29 -6.08
N CYS A 104 12.06 -9.92 -4.80
CA CYS A 104 13.14 -10.35 -3.91
C CYS A 104 12.98 -11.82 -3.48
N GLU A 105 14.02 -12.36 -2.87
CA GLU A 105 14.06 -13.73 -2.34
C GLU A 105 13.00 -14.00 -1.26
N GLU A 106 12.53 -12.97 -0.55
CA GLU A 106 11.46 -13.11 0.44
C GLU A 106 10.08 -13.25 -0.20
N CYS A 107 9.87 -12.65 -1.37
CA CYS A 107 8.57 -12.64 -2.06
C CYS A 107 8.41 -13.79 -3.07
N LEU A 108 9.49 -14.20 -3.74
CA LEU A 108 9.46 -15.26 -4.76
C LEU A 108 8.84 -16.58 -4.28
N PRO A 109 9.06 -17.06 -3.04
CA PRO A 109 8.45 -18.30 -2.57
C PRO A 109 6.92 -18.27 -2.53
N TYR A 110 6.32 -17.09 -2.45
CA TYR A 110 4.87 -16.92 -2.41
C TYR A 110 4.23 -16.83 -3.80
N ASP A 111 5.01 -16.69 -4.87
CA ASP A 111 4.46 -16.53 -6.22
C ASP A 111 3.57 -17.72 -6.61
N GLY A 112 2.35 -17.43 -7.04
CA GLY A 112 1.34 -18.43 -7.40
C GLY A 112 0.68 -19.14 -6.20
N GLN A 113 1.04 -18.82 -4.96
CA GLN A 113 0.36 -19.38 -3.79
C GLN A 113 -1.05 -18.80 -3.66
N ILE A 114 -2.01 -19.68 -3.36
CA ILE A 114 -3.41 -19.33 -3.20
C ILE A 114 -3.75 -19.28 -1.72
N PHE A 115 -4.37 -18.19 -1.30
CA PHE A 115 -4.83 -17.94 0.06
C PHE A 115 -6.35 -17.76 0.07
N PRO A 116 -7.04 -18.14 1.16
CA PRO A 116 -8.39 -17.64 1.40
C PRO A 116 -8.35 -16.11 1.42
N THR A 117 -9.20 -15.42 0.66
CA THR A 117 -9.20 -13.95 0.53
C THR A 117 -9.26 -13.27 1.91
N LYS A 118 -10.05 -13.82 2.82
CA LYS A 118 -10.19 -13.31 4.21
C LYS A 118 -8.91 -13.42 5.04
N GLU A 119 -8.04 -14.35 4.71
CA GLU A 119 -6.77 -14.60 5.41
C GLU A 119 -5.58 -13.89 4.72
N ALA A 120 -5.79 -13.36 3.51
CA ALA A 120 -4.77 -12.69 2.71
C ALA A 120 -4.45 -11.25 3.19
N HIS A 121 -5.35 -10.66 4.00
CA HIS A 121 -5.19 -9.32 4.55
C HIS A 121 -3.92 -9.19 5.39
N GLY A 122 -3.17 -8.11 5.20
CA GLY A 122 -1.95 -7.79 5.93
C GLY A 122 -0.70 -8.59 5.52
N ILE A 123 -0.79 -9.52 4.58
CA ILE A 123 0.39 -10.27 4.08
C ILE A 123 1.22 -9.40 3.13
N ILE A 124 0.58 -8.69 2.18
CA ILE A 124 1.26 -7.73 1.30
C ILE A 124 1.05 -6.33 1.89
N PRO A 125 2.12 -5.56 2.18
CA PRO A 125 3.52 -5.80 1.80
C PRO A 125 4.27 -6.74 2.74
N VAL A 126 5.02 -7.68 2.15
CA VAL A 126 5.92 -8.59 2.89
C VAL A 126 7.08 -7.83 3.55
N HIS A 127 7.58 -6.79 2.89
CA HIS A 127 8.67 -5.95 3.37
C HIS A 127 8.52 -4.50 2.87
N VAL A 128 9.31 -3.59 3.43
CA VAL A 128 9.38 -2.19 2.95
C VAL A 128 9.77 -2.17 1.47
N ASN A 129 9.15 -1.30 0.67
CA ASN A 129 9.31 -1.23 -0.80
C ASN A 129 8.82 -2.46 -1.58
N CYS A 130 8.01 -3.34 -0.98
CA CYS A 130 7.37 -4.42 -1.74
C CYS A 130 6.55 -3.87 -2.92
N ARG A 131 6.51 -4.64 -4.01
CA ARG A 131 5.79 -4.31 -5.25
C ARG A 131 4.78 -5.39 -5.65
N CYS A 132 4.65 -6.43 -4.83
CA CYS A 132 3.79 -7.59 -5.09
C CYS A 132 2.32 -7.22 -4.92
N ARG A 133 1.44 -8.05 -5.48
CA ARG A 133 0.00 -7.78 -5.48
C ARG A 133 -0.86 -9.03 -5.46
N TRP A 134 -2.11 -8.85 -5.07
CA TRP A 134 -3.15 -9.89 -5.12
C TRP A 134 -3.87 -9.92 -6.47
N PHE A 135 -4.11 -11.14 -6.97
CA PHE A 135 -5.12 -11.41 -7.99
C PHE A 135 -6.24 -12.26 -7.41
N GLY A 136 -7.47 -12.02 -7.87
CA GLY A 136 -8.58 -12.92 -7.57
C GLY A 136 -8.33 -14.27 -8.25
N ALA A 137 -8.46 -15.35 -7.50
CA ALA A 137 -8.36 -16.71 -8.01
C ALA A 137 -9.76 -17.36 -8.02
N GLU A 138 -10.02 -18.16 -9.05
CA GLU A 138 -11.26 -18.96 -9.17
C GLU A 138 -11.23 -20.22 -8.27
#